data_AF-A0A2A5GHP7-F1
#
_entry.id   AF-A0A2A5GHP7-F1
#
_cell.length_a   1.000
_cell.length_b   1.000
_cell.length_c   1.000
_cell.angle_alpha   90.00
_cell.angle_beta   90.00
_cell.angle_gamma   90.00
#
_symmetry.space_group_name_H-M   'P 1'
#
loop_
_entity.id
_entity.type
_entity.pdbx_description
1 polymer ?
#
loop_
_entity_poly.entity_id
_entity_poly.type
_entity_poly.pdbx_seq_one_letter_code
_entity_poly.pdbx_strand_id
1 'polypeptide(L)'
;MIKPLLIGSLIMGASTLAFADNSGPGCGWGSMLFEGSSGTPSHVVAATTNGTSGNNTFGMTSGTNGCDTSKTLDYKGTSAVVFHNMDRLSSDIAKGEGEILDTVASVMGIESADVPTFKRVLHENFDTLYPTSEVTSEQVVNAIITVMSKEQSLAKYI
;
A
#
# COMPACT_ATOMS: atom_id res chain seq x y z
N MET A 1 22.59 53.71 17.94
CA MET A 1 21.42 53.52 18.82
C MET A 1 21.17 52.03 18.95
N ILE A 2 21.05 51.54 20.18
CA ILE A 2 21.07 50.13 20.58
C ILE A 2 19.66 49.52 20.49
N LYS A 3 19.48 48.39 19.78
CA LYS A 3 19.11 47.10 20.41
C LYS A 3 19.11 45.91 19.41
N PRO A 4 19.69 44.76 19.81
CA PRO A 4 19.73 43.53 19.04
C PRO A 4 18.47 42.69 19.34
N LEU A 5 17.84 42.12 18.32
CA LEU A 5 16.76 41.15 18.49
C LEU A 5 17.06 39.91 17.64
N LEU A 6 17.80 39.01 18.29
CA LEU A 6 17.55 37.57 18.31
C LEU A 6 17.07 36.98 16.97
N ILE A 7 18.03 36.70 16.09
CA ILE A 7 17.92 35.58 15.16
C ILE A 7 18.04 34.32 16.03
N GLY A 8 16.95 34.00 16.71
CA GLY A 8 16.80 32.74 17.43
C GLY A 8 16.74 31.64 16.39
N SER A 9 17.76 30.79 16.38
CA SER A 9 17.74 29.48 15.73
C SER A 9 16.49 28.73 16.17
N LEU A 10 15.41 28.81 15.38
CA LEU A 10 14.37 27.80 15.41
C LEU A 10 14.91 26.63 14.57
N ILE A 11 15.78 25.84 15.18
CA ILE A 11 15.93 24.45 14.78
C ILE A 11 14.58 23.82 15.15
N MET A 12 13.61 23.92 14.24
CA MET A 12 12.52 22.96 14.18
C MET A 12 13.23 21.63 14.00
N GLY A 13 13.35 20.89 15.09
CA GLY A 13 13.80 19.51 15.04
C GLY A 13 13.00 18.86 13.93
N ALA A 14 13.70 18.41 12.89
CA ALA A 14 13.14 17.49 11.93
C ALA A 14 12.86 16.20 12.71
N SER A 15 11.77 16.18 13.47
CA SER A 15 11.11 14.95 13.83
C SER A 15 10.85 14.29 12.50
N THR A 16 11.57 13.21 12.24
CA THR A 16 11.29 12.30 11.14
C THR A 16 9.84 11.89 11.30
N LEU A 17 8.97 12.63 10.64
CA LEU A 17 7.59 12.28 10.43
C LEU A 17 7.62 11.13 9.43
N ALA A 18 7.95 9.94 9.94
CA ALA A 18 7.70 8.70 9.23
C ALA A 18 6.19 8.58 9.13
N PHE A 19 5.64 9.11 8.05
CA PHE A 19 4.25 8.87 7.67
C PHE A 19 4.18 7.42 7.20
N ALA A 20 4.10 6.51 8.16
CA ALA A 20 3.66 5.17 7.87
C ALA A 20 2.18 5.30 7.47
N ASP A 21 1.89 5.07 6.19
CA ASP A 21 0.53 4.86 5.67
C ASP A 21 -0.01 3.48 6.13
N ASN A 22 0.19 3.15 7.41
CA ASN A 22 -0.05 1.83 7.96
C ASN A 22 -1.52 1.61 8.34
N SER A 23 -2.43 2.30 7.65
CA SER A 23 -3.87 2.02 7.75
C SER A 23 -4.62 2.53 6.52
N GLY A 24 -3.95 2.54 5.36
CA GLY A 24 -4.50 2.89 4.06
C GLY A 24 -5.07 4.30 3.96
N PRO A 25 -5.44 4.72 2.73
CA PRO A 25 -6.19 5.95 2.52
C PRO A 25 -7.56 5.83 3.20
N GLY A 26 -7.72 6.38 4.42
CA GLY A 26 -9.03 6.50 5.06
C GLY A 26 -9.09 6.49 6.59
N CYS A 27 -8.06 6.03 7.30
CA CYS A 27 -8.06 6.05 8.77
C CYS A 27 -7.67 7.44 9.32
N GLY A 28 -8.46 7.96 10.27
CA GLY A 28 -8.20 9.21 11.00
C GLY A 28 -9.18 10.35 10.68
N TRP A 29 -9.37 11.26 11.63
CA TRP A 29 -10.32 12.38 11.49
C TRP A 29 -9.97 13.35 10.37
N GLY A 30 -8.68 13.57 10.09
CA GLY A 30 -8.25 14.38 8.97
C GLY A 30 -8.70 13.78 7.64
N SER A 31 -8.64 12.45 7.50
CA SER A 31 -9.16 11.76 6.31
C SER A 31 -10.67 11.92 6.18
N MET A 32 -11.42 11.83 7.28
CA MET A 32 -12.88 12.02 7.31
C MET A 32 -13.31 13.47 7.08
N LEU A 33 -12.62 14.44 7.71
CA LEU A 33 -12.94 15.86 7.64
C LEU A 33 -12.75 16.41 6.22
N PHE A 34 -11.77 15.86 5.49
CA PHE A 34 -11.45 16.25 4.13
C PHE A 34 -11.89 15.19 3.10
N GLU A 35 -12.81 14.30 3.48
CA GLU A 35 -13.41 13.33 2.56
C GLU A 35 -14.04 14.06 1.36
N GLY A 36 -13.78 13.57 0.14
CA GLY A 36 -14.22 14.21 -1.11
C GLY A 36 -13.40 15.43 -1.54
N SER A 37 -12.42 15.88 -0.75
CA SER A 37 -11.53 17.00 -1.12
C SER A 37 -10.30 16.52 -1.89
N SER A 38 -10.15 16.98 -3.14
CA SER A 38 -9.02 16.63 -4.01
C SER A 38 -7.85 17.62 -3.93
N GLY A 39 -6.63 17.11 -4.13
CA GLY A 39 -5.44 17.94 -4.37
C GLY A 39 -4.45 17.95 -3.21
N THR A 40 -3.17 18.24 -3.50
CA THR A 40 -2.08 18.18 -2.52
C THR A 40 -2.35 18.95 -1.22
N PRO A 41 -2.94 20.16 -1.23
CA PRO A 41 -3.19 20.89 0.02
C PRO A 41 -4.17 20.19 0.96
N SER A 42 -5.27 19.61 0.44
CA SER A 42 -6.25 18.90 1.28
C SER A 42 -5.63 17.64 1.88
N HIS A 43 -4.84 16.89 1.10
CA HIS A 43 -4.10 15.73 1.61
C HIS A 43 -3.06 16.10 2.67
N VAL A 44 -2.34 17.22 2.51
CA VAL A 44 -1.35 17.68 3.50
C VAL A 44 -2.03 18.09 4.81
N VAL A 45 -3.15 18.80 4.74
CA VAL A 45 -3.89 19.20 5.95
C VAL A 45 -4.53 17.98 6.61
N ALA A 46 -5.14 17.07 5.85
CA ALA A 46 -5.67 15.81 6.36
C ALA A 46 -4.58 14.99 7.07
N ALA A 47 -3.41 14.82 6.44
CA ALA A 47 -2.27 14.12 7.03
C ALA A 47 -1.76 14.80 8.31
N THR A 48 -1.69 16.13 8.32
CA THR A 48 -1.28 16.91 9.50
C THR A 48 -2.28 16.73 10.64
N THR A 49 -3.59 16.83 10.36
CA THR A 49 -4.65 16.62 11.35
C THR A 49 -4.64 15.19 11.91
N ASN A 50 -4.41 14.19 11.07
CA ASN A 50 -4.25 12.79 11.49
C ASN A 50 -3.01 12.59 12.38
N GLY A 51 -1.91 13.26 12.05
CA GLY A 51 -0.65 13.19 12.80
C GLY A 51 -0.64 13.97 14.11
N THR A 52 -1.52 14.97 14.26
CA THR A 52 -1.61 15.74 15.51
C THR A 52 -2.29 14.96 16.64
N SER A 53 -1.75 15.11 17.85
CA SER A 53 -2.38 14.66 19.10
C SER A 53 -2.65 13.15 19.23
N GLY A 54 -1.94 12.30 18.47
CA GLY A 54 -2.09 10.84 18.55
C GLY A 54 -3.48 10.33 18.14
N ASN A 55 -4.23 11.11 17.36
CA ASN A 55 -5.61 10.82 17.01
C ASN A 55 -5.79 9.51 16.24
N ASN A 56 -4.82 9.17 15.38
CA ASN A 56 -4.79 7.86 14.72
C ASN A 56 -4.59 6.72 15.71
N THR A 57 -3.67 6.88 16.68
CA THR A 57 -3.43 5.88 17.73
C THR A 57 -4.66 5.70 18.62
N PHE A 58 -5.34 6.79 18.98
CA PHE A 58 -6.60 6.72 19.68
C PHE A 58 -7.67 6.00 18.85
N GLY A 59 -7.81 6.33 17.55
CA GLY A 59 -8.72 5.64 16.64
C GLY A 59 -8.45 4.14 16.56
N MET A 60 -7.19 3.75 16.39
CA MET A 60 -6.75 2.35 16.35
C MET A 60 -7.02 1.57 17.64
N THR A 61 -6.84 2.20 18.81
CA THR A 61 -7.02 1.55 20.13
C THR A 61 -8.47 1.53 20.61
N SER A 62 -9.26 2.52 20.21
CA SER A 62 -10.69 2.61 20.56
C SER A 62 -11.63 2.03 19.49
N GLY A 63 -11.12 1.70 18.31
CA GLY A 63 -11.93 1.25 17.17
C GLY A 63 -12.80 2.37 16.58
N THR A 64 -12.35 3.61 16.63
CA THR A 64 -13.06 4.80 16.12
C THR A 64 -12.34 5.41 14.92
N ASN A 65 -12.90 6.47 14.33
CA ASN A 65 -12.24 7.29 13.29
C ASN A 65 -11.93 6.53 11.99
N GLY A 66 -12.72 5.49 11.69
CA GLY A 66 -12.56 4.68 10.46
C GLY A 66 -11.31 3.81 10.46
N CYS A 67 -10.63 3.70 11.60
CA CYS A 67 -9.43 2.89 11.76
C CYS A 67 -9.83 1.46 12.17
N ASP A 68 -9.58 0.52 11.26
CA ASP A 68 -9.84 -0.90 11.48
C ASP A 68 -8.51 -1.65 11.61
N THR A 69 -8.16 -2.01 12.85
CA THR A 69 -6.94 -2.76 13.19
C THR A 69 -7.13 -4.27 13.11
N SER A 70 -8.33 -4.75 12.77
CA SER A 70 -8.54 -6.17 12.46
C SER A 70 -7.95 -6.54 11.09
N LYS A 71 -7.70 -5.54 10.25
CA LYS A 71 -7.01 -5.71 8.97
C LYS A 71 -5.52 -5.88 9.20
N THR A 72 -4.94 -6.83 8.47
CA THR A 72 -3.50 -7.07 8.44
C THR A 72 -2.78 -5.85 7.88
N LEU A 73 -1.69 -5.46 8.53
CA LEU A 73 -0.77 -4.43 8.00
C LEU A 73 -0.03 -5.03 6.80
N ASP A 74 -0.61 -4.90 5.60
CA ASP A 74 -0.01 -5.46 4.40
C ASP A 74 0.75 -4.39 3.61
N TYR A 75 2.01 -4.15 4.01
CA TYR A 75 2.99 -3.49 3.15
C TYR A 75 4.05 -4.52 2.75
N LYS A 76 3.68 -5.39 1.81
CA LYS A 76 4.61 -6.41 1.29
C LYS A 76 5.60 -5.87 0.26
N GLY A 77 5.48 -4.62 -0.21
CA GLY A 77 6.34 -4.10 -1.28
C GLY A 77 6.03 -4.68 -2.67
N THR A 78 5.08 -5.60 -2.77
CA THR A 78 4.59 -6.17 -4.03
C THR A 78 4.14 -5.09 -5.00
N SER A 79 3.45 -4.05 -4.52
CA SER A 79 3.03 -2.89 -5.32
C SER A 79 4.20 -2.18 -5.99
N ALA A 80 5.33 -2.00 -5.29
CA ALA A 80 6.53 -1.40 -5.87
C ALA A 80 7.18 -2.32 -6.91
N VAL A 81 7.29 -3.63 -6.63
CA VAL A 81 7.85 -4.60 -7.59
C VAL A 81 7.02 -4.68 -8.85
N VAL A 82 5.69 -4.77 -8.73
CA VAL A 82 4.75 -4.79 -9.85
C VAL A 82 4.85 -3.49 -10.63
N PHE A 83 4.81 -2.33 -9.95
CA PHE A 83 4.93 -1.01 -10.59
C PHE A 83 6.18 -0.87 -11.46
N HIS A 84 7.34 -1.28 -10.95
CA HIS A 84 8.60 -1.16 -11.69
C HIS A 84 8.78 -2.19 -12.81
N ASN A 85 7.96 -3.24 -12.86
CA ASN A 85 8.17 -4.38 -13.77
C ASN A 85 6.91 -4.80 -14.54
N MET A 86 5.93 -3.91 -14.71
CA MET A 86 4.63 -4.23 -15.33
C MET A 86 4.71 -5.05 -16.63
N ASP A 87 5.52 -4.61 -17.60
CA ASP A 87 5.65 -5.28 -18.89
C ASP A 87 6.31 -6.66 -18.78
N ARG A 88 7.38 -6.74 -17.97
CA ARG A 88 8.11 -8.01 -17.75
C ARG A 88 7.25 -9.00 -16.98
N LEU A 89 6.56 -8.53 -15.94
CA LEU A 89 5.64 -9.34 -15.15
C LEU A 89 4.49 -9.87 -16.00
N SER A 90 3.92 -9.04 -16.87
CA SER A 90 2.88 -9.48 -17.82
C SER A 90 3.40 -10.63 -18.70
N SER A 91 4.58 -10.48 -19.31
CA SER A 91 5.22 -11.55 -20.09
C SER A 91 5.45 -12.82 -19.26
N ASP A 92 5.97 -12.70 -18.04
CA ASP A 92 6.28 -13.84 -17.19
C ASP A 92 5.01 -14.58 -16.75
N ILE A 93 3.94 -13.85 -16.41
CA ILE A 93 2.63 -14.46 -16.12
C ILE A 93 2.06 -15.12 -17.38
N ALA A 94 2.15 -14.47 -18.55
CA ALA A 94 1.67 -15.05 -19.81
C ALA A 94 2.42 -16.33 -20.20
N LYS A 95 3.67 -16.50 -19.78
CA LYS A 95 4.43 -17.76 -19.94
C LYS A 95 4.16 -18.77 -18.83
N GLY A 96 3.67 -18.32 -17.68
CA GLY A 96 3.54 -19.12 -16.46
C GLY A 96 4.86 -19.28 -15.69
N GLU A 97 5.92 -18.60 -16.11
CA GLU A 97 7.25 -18.66 -15.51
C GLU A 97 8.05 -17.39 -15.80
N GLY A 98 8.99 -17.06 -14.91
CA GLY A 98 9.93 -15.96 -15.09
C GLY A 98 10.39 -15.33 -13.78
N GLU A 99 11.51 -14.60 -13.86
CA GLU A 99 12.20 -14.01 -12.71
C GLU A 99 11.34 -13.00 -11.95
N ILE A 100 10.54 -12.19 -12.66
CA ILE A 100 9.72 -11.17 -12.01
C ILE A 100 8.53 -11.83 -11.32
N LEU A 101 7.94 -12.85 -11.94
CA LEU A 101 6.89 -13.65 -11.32
C LEU A 101 7.38 -14.37 -10.06
N ASP A 102 8.61 -14.90 -10.09
CA ASP A 102 9.27 -15.46 -8.90
C ASP A 102 9.51 -14.42 -7.80
N THR A 103 9.93 -13.21 -8.19
CA THR A 103 10.14 -12.11 -7.26
C THR A 103 8.84 -11.70 -6.61
N VAL A 104 7.75 -11.60 -7.37
CA VAL A 104 6.42 -11.30 -6.83
C VAL A 104 6.00 -12.37 -5.83
N ALA A 105 6.18 -13.66 -6.12
CA ALA A 105 5.87 -14.75 -5.19
C ALA A 105 6.67 -14.62 -3.88
N SER A 106 7.98 -14.35 -3.97
CA SER A 106 8.87 -14.17 -2.83
C SER A 106 8.45 -12.99 -1.95
N VAL A 107 8.17 -11.85 -2.57
CA VAL A 107 7.77 -10.61 -1.89
C VAL A 107 6.38 -10.73 -1.26
N MET A 108 5.49 -11.51 -1.88
CA MET A 108 4.18 -11.85 -1.29
C MET A 108 4.28 -12.86 -0.14
N GLY A 109 5.44 -13.46 0.09
CA GLY A 109 5.67 -14.47 1.12
C GLY A 109 5.07 -15.84 0.78
N ILE A 110 4.94 -16.17 -0.51
CA ILE A 110 4.44 -17.48 -0.95
C ILE A 110 5.49 -18.55 -0.59
N GLU A 111 5.07 -19.60 0.11
CA GLU A 111 5.96 -20.69 0.48
C GLU A 111 6.33 -21.51 -0.76
N SER A 112 7.56 -22.05 -0.80
CA SER A 112 8.08 -22.76 -1.98
C SER A 112 7.19 -23.90 -2.48
N ALA A 113 6.42 -24.54 -1.58
CA ALA A 113 5.48 -25.60 -1.94
C ALA A 113 4.27 -25.08 -2.74
N ASP A 114 3.88 -23.83 -2.55
CA ASP A 114 2.71 -23.21 -3.15
C ASP A 114 3.06 -22.31 -4.36
N VAL A 115 4.34 -22.00 -4.58
CA VAL A 115 4.81 -21.22 -5.74
C VAL A 115 4.34 -21.81 -7.09
N PRO A 116 4.39 -23.14 -7.34
CA PRO A 116 3.89 -23.69 -8.60
C PRO A 116 2.39 -23.41 -8.80
N THR A 117 1.60 -23.51 -7.73
CA THR A 117 0.17 -23.19 -7.75
C THR A 117 -0.06 -21.70 -7.98
N PHE A 118 0.68 -20.83 -7.28
CA PHE A 118 0.63 -19.38 -7.47
C PHE A 118 0.89 -18.99 -8.94
N LYS A 119 1.99 -19.48 -9.54
CA LYS A 119 2.33 -19.19 -10.94
C LYS A 119 1.24 -19.64 -11.91
N ARG A 120 0.78 -20.89 -11.75
CA ARG A 120 -0.28 -21.48 -12.58
C ARG A 120 -1.57 -20.68 -12.49
N VAL A 121 -1.99 -20.33 -11.28
CA VAL A 121 -3.22 -19.58 -11.02
C VAL A 121 -3.16 -18.20 -11.67
N LEU A 122 -2.05 -17.49 -11.55
CA LEU A 122 -1.87 -16.18 -12.20
C LEU A 122 -1.88 -16.32 -13.73
N HIS A 123 -1.20 -17.34 -14.27
CA HIS A 123 -1.18 -17.63 -15.70
C HIS A 123 -2.59 -17.93 -16.25
N GLU A 124 -3.35 -18.81 -15.60
CA GLU A 124 -4.72 -19.17 -15.99
C GLU A 124 -5.69 -17.98 -15.90
N ASN A 125 -5.39 -16.99 -15.08
CA ASN A 125 -6.20 -15.77 -14.90
C ASN A 125 -5.56 -14.53 -15.54
N PHE A 126 -4.67 -14.69 -16.52
CA PHE A 126 -3.94 -13.58 -17.16
C PHE A 126 -4.88 -12.47 -17.63
N ASP A 127 -5.97 -12.81 -18.32
CA ASP A 127 -6.94 -11.83 -18.84
C ASP A 127 -7.68 -11.05 -17.73
N THR A 128 -7.75 -11.61 -16.52
CA THR A 128 -8.29 -10.91 -15.34
C THR A 128 -7.27 -9.93 -14.75
N LEU A 129 -5.98 -10.28 -14.82
CA LEU A 129 -4.87 -9.47 -14.31
C LEU A 129 -4.53 -8.31 -15.25
N TYR A 130 -4.56 -8.56 -16.56
CA TYR A 130 -4.24 -7.61 -17.62
C TYR A 130 -5.38 -7.49 -18.64
N PRO A 131 -6.57 -6.99 -18.22
CA PRO A 131 -7.74 -6.91 -19.10
C PRO A 131 -7.57 -5.89 -20.23
N THR A 132 -6.69 -4.89 -20.04
CA THR A 132 -6.38 -3.85 -21.03
C THR A 132 -4.91 -3.44 -20.91
N SER A 133 -4.39 -2.72 -21.90
CA SER A 133 -3.04 -2.16 -21.88
C SER A 133 -2.85 -0.97 -20.91
N GLU A 134 -3.94 -0.43 -20.35
CA GLU A 134 -3.90 0.73 -19.43
C GLU A 134 -4.06 0.35 -17.96
N VAL A 135 -4.02 -0.95 -17.63
CA VAL A 135 -4.14 -1.41 -16.25
C VAL A 135 -3.00 -0.89 -15.38
N THR A 136 -3.33 -0.40 -14.18
CA THR A 136 -2.35 0.12 -13.23
C THR A 136 -1.75 -0.99 -12.36
N SER A 137 -0.57 -0.76 -11.79
CA SER A 137 0.06 -1.71 -10.86
C SER A 137 -0.80 -2.02 -9.63
N GLU A 138 -1.54 -1.05 -9.13
CA GLU A 138 -2.48 -1.25 -8.02
C GLU A 138 -3.65 -2.16 -8.43
N GLN A 139 -4.21 -1.94 -9.63
CA GLN A 139 -5.25 -2.81 -10.18
C GLN A 139 -4.74 -4.23 -10.38
N VAL A 140 -3.52 -4.41 -10.89
CA VAL A 140 -2.89 -5.74 -11.02
C VAL A 140 -2.73 -6.40 -9.67
N VAL A 141 -2.18 -5.72 -8.66
CA VAL A 141 -2.01 -6.30 -7.32
C VAL A 141 -3.35 -6.70 -6.70
N ASN A 142 -4.37 -5.84 -6.80
CA ASN A 142 -5.71 -6.17 -6.31
C ASN A 142 -6.33 -7.36 -7.05
N ALA A 143 -6.08 -7.46 -8.36
CA ALA A 143 -6.52 -8.61 -9.16
C ALA A 143 -5.78 -9.90 -8.74
N ILE A 144 -4.47 -9.84 -8.46
CA ILE A 144 -3.69 -10.97 -7.92
C ILE A 144 -4.31 -11.45 -6.59
N ILE A 145 -4.55 -10.54 -5.65
CA ILE A 145 -5.18 -10.85 -4.35
C ILE A 145 -6.55 -11.49 -4.55
N THR A 146 -7.36 -10.93 -5.45
CA THR A 146 -8.70 -11.44 -5.75
C THR A 146 -8.64 -12.87 -6.32
N VAL A 147 -7.74 -13.12 -7.27
CA VAL A 147 -7.56 -14.45 -7.87
C VAL A 147 -7.06 -15.44 -6.81
N MET A 148 -6.08 -15.05 -5.99
CA MET A 148 -5.57 -15.90 -4.91
C MET A 148 -6.62 -16.23 -3.85
N SER A 149 -7.54 -15.32 -3.54
CA SER A 149 -8.62 -15.56 -2.55
C SER A 149 -9.60 -16.66 -2.97
N LYS A 150 -9.70 -16.92 -4.28
CA LYS A 150 -10.55 -17.97 -4.83
C LYS A 150 -9.87 -19.34 -4.81
N GLU A 151 -8.55 -19.37 -4.61
CA GLU A 151 -7.74 -20.58 -4.59
C GLU A 151 -7.42 -20.98 -3.14
N GLN A 152 -7.98 -22.11 -2.70
CA GLN A 152 -7.93 -22.52 -1.29
C GLN A 152 -6.50 -22.63 -0.74
N SER A 153 -5.53 -23.08 -1.54
CA SER A 153 -4.13 -23.18 -1.12
C SER A 153 -3.42 -21.83 -1.02
N LEU A 154 -3.93 -20.80 -1.69
CA LEU A 154 -3.33 -19.46 -1.74
C LEU A 154 -4.04 -18.45 -0.82
N ALA A 155 -5.27 -18.72 -0.41
CA ALA A 155 -6.05 -17.85 0.47
C ALA A 155 -5.39 -17.58 1.84
N LYS A 156 -4.45 -18.42 2.28
CA LYS A 156 -3.68 -18.22 3.53
C LYS A 156 -2.64 -17.08 3.47
N TYR A 157 -2.36 -16.54 2.28
CA TYR A 157 -1.31 -15.50 2.08
C TYR A 157 -1.85 -14.06 2.03
N ILE A 158 -3.15 -13.89 2.19
CA ILE A 158 -3.90 -12.65 1.98
C ILE A 158 -4.78 -12.34 3.18
#